data_AF-K1Y027-F1
#
_entry.id   AF-K1Y027-F1
#
_cell.length_a   1.000
_cell.length_b   1.000
_cell.length_c   1.000
_cell.angle_alpha   90.00
_cell.angle_beta   90.00
_cell.angle_gamma   90.00
#
_symmetry.space_group_name_H-M   'P 1'
#
loop_
_entity.id
_entity.type
_entity.pdbx_description
1 polymer ?
#
loop_
_entity_poly.entity_id
_entity_poly.type
_entity_poly.pdbx_seq_one_letter_code
_entity_poly.pdbx_strand_id
1 'polypeptide(L)' 'ATFGSYGWSGEAVGLMNTALEDMKIELIEEGLRLKYVPDQHKLEECVEMGRRIGKRVHESIPRKG' A
#
# COMPACT_ATOMS: atom_id res chain seq x y z
N ALA A 1 -2.47 -3.77 0.21
CA ALA A 1 -1.59 -2.81 -0.49
C ALA A 1 -0.26 -2.75 0.22
N THR A 2 0.85 -2.72 -0.50
CA THR A 2 2.20 -2.60 0.08
C THR A 2 2.97 -1.43 -0.52
N PHE A 3 4.04 -0.97 0.13
CA PHE A 3 4.85 0.13 -0.38
C PHE A 3 6.32 -0.08 -0.01
N GLY A 4 7.23 0.50 -0.79
CA GLY A 4 8.65 0.41 -0.48
C GLY A 4 9.55 1.09 -1.50
N SER A 5 10.79 1.36 -1.07
CA SER A 5 11.85 1.88 -1.94
C SER A 5 12.65 0.77 -2.61
N TYR A 6 13.21 1.03 -3.80
CA TYR A 6 14.04 0.07 -4.54
C TYR A 6 15.19 0.74 -5.29
N GLY A 7 16.26 -0.03 -5.57
CA GLY A 7 17.39 0.43 -6.39
C GLY A 7 17.19 0.21 -7.89
N TRP A 8 16.87 -1.03 -8.27
CA TRP A 8 16.84 -1.50 -9.67
C TRP A 8 15.47 -2.04 -10.10
N SER A 9 15.09 -3.26 -9.68
CA SER A 9 13.90 -3.94 -10.24
C SER A 9 12.57 -3.44 -9.69
N GLY A 10 12.49 -3.19 -8.38
CA GLY A 10 11.25 -2.73 -7.74
C GLY A 10 10.18 -3.81 -7.58
N GLU A 11 10.57 -5.08 -7.66
CA GLU A 11 9.64 -6.24 -7.63
C GLU A 11 9.07 -6.53 -6.24
N ALA A 12 9.72 -6.04 -5.17
CA ALA A 12 9.34 -6.34 -3.80
C ALA A 12 7.88 -5.98 -3.47
N VAL A 13 7.37 -4.86 -3.99
CA VAL A 13 5.97 -4.45 -3.79
C VAL A 13 5.00 -5.46 -4.42
N GLY A 14 5.31 -5.92 -5.64
CA GLY A 14 4.51 -6.95 -6.32
C GLY A 14 4.53 -8.28 -5.56
N LEU A 15 5.73 -8.74 -5.17
CA LEU A 15 5.88 -9.98 -4.39
C LEU A 15 5.13 -9.91 -3.05
N MET A 16 5.17 -8.76 -2.38
CA MET A 16 4.43 -8.57 -1.14
C MET A 16 2.92 -8.50 -1.36
N ASN A 17 2.45 -7.93 -2.46
CA ASN A 17 1.02 -7.98 -2.81
C ASN A 17 0.56 -9.43 -3.04
N THR A 18 1.33 -10.23 -3.80
CA THR A 18 1.04 -11.66 -3.98
C THR A 18 0.99 -12.39 -2.64
N ALA A 19 1.94 -12.11 -1.73
CA ALA A 19 1.91 -12.71 -0.39
C ALA A 19 0.66 -12.33 0.41
N LEU A 20 0.18 -11.08 0.32
CA LEU A 20 -1.09 -10.68 0.95
C LEU A 20 -2.29 -11.43 0.37
N GLU A 21 -2.35 -11.57 -0.95
CA GLU A 21 -3.41 -12.30 -1.65
C GLU A 21 -3.42 -13.80 -1.28
N ASP A 22 -2.25 -14.41 -1.19
CA ASP A 22 -2.06 -15.80 -0.74
C ASP A 22 -2.58 -15.99 0.69
N MET A 23 -2.38 -14.99 1.56
CA MET A 23 -2.93 -14.92 2.91
C MET A 23 -4.43 -14.60 2.97
N LYS A 24 -5.10 -14.46 1.82
CA LYS A 24 -6.52 -14.06 1.71
C LYS A 24 -6.81 -12.68 2.30
N ILE A 25 -5.81 -11.81 2.32
CA ILE A 25 -5.98 -10.40 2.68
C ILE A 25 -6.41 -9.64 1.42
N GLU A 26 -7.52 -8.91 1.51
CA GLU A 26 -8.00 -8.08 0.41
C GLU A 26 -6.98 -6.99 0.04
N LEU A 27 -6.61 -6.93 -1.24
CA LEU A 27 -5.74 -5.89 -1.75
C LEU A 27 -6.54 -4.62 -2.09
N ILE A 28 -6.47 -3.61 -1.21
CA ILE A 28 -7.20 -2.33 -1.40
C ILE A 28 -6.66 -1.50 -2.58
N GLU A 29 -5.35 -1.57 -2.86
CA GLU A 29 -4.68 -0.91 -3.99
C GLU A 29 -3.32 -1.57 -4.27
N GLU A 30 -2.77 -1.34 -5.47
CA GLU A 30 -1.47 -1.85 -5.94
C GLU A 30 -0.29 -1.35 -5.10
N GLY A 31 -0.41 -0.16 -4.51
CA GLY A 31 0.61 0.44 -3.65
C GLY A 31 1.75 1.15 -4.39
N LEU A 32 2.81 1.52 -3.66
CA LEU A 32 3.83 2.47 -4.13
C LEU A 32 5.22 1.85 -4.28
N ARG A 33 5.83 2.02 -5.45
CA ARG A 33 7.22 1.67 -5.75
C ARG A 33 8.05 2.94 -5.87
N LEU A 34 8.92 3.19 -4.89
CA LEU A 34 9.70 4.43 -4.82
C LEU A 34 11.15 4.18 -5.24
N LYS A 35 11.62 4.81 -6.31
CA LYS A 35 13.01 4.62 -6.76
C LYS A 35 13.97 5.39 -5.85
N TYR A 36 14.97 4.70 -5.31
CA TYR A 36 15.96 5.21 -4.35
C TYR A 36 15.34 5.78 -3.07
N VAL A 37 16.12 6.59 -2.34
CA VAL A 37 15.68 7.24 -1.11
C VAL A 37 14.51 8.19 -1.42
N PRO A 38 13.35 8.04 -0.77
CA PRO A 38 12.20 8.92 -0.97
C PRO A 38 12.52 10.36 -0.56
N ASP A 39 12.05 11.32 -1.36
CA ASP A 39 12.01 12.72 -0.98
C ASP A 39 10.71 13.05 -0.23
N GLN A 40 10.56 14.29 0.21
CA GLN A 40 9.39 14.74 0.96
C GLN A 40 8.07 14.50 0.21
N HIS A 41 8.06 14.67 -1.12
CA HIS A 41 6.87 14.46 -1.94
C HIS A 41 6.48 12.97 -1.98
N LYS A 42 7.46 12.08 -2.17
CA LYS A 42 7.22 10.63 -2.13
C LYS A 42 6.76 10.15 -0.75
N LEU A 43 7.24 10.78 0.33
CA LEU A 43 6.74 10.50 1.67
C LEU A 43 5.28 10.95 1.83
N GLU A 44 4.90 12.12 1.29
CA GLU A 44 3.51 12.58 1.27
C GLU A 44 2.60 11.60 0.51
N GLU A 45 3.06 11.04 -0.62
CA GLU A 45 2.32 9.99 -1.34
C GLU A 45 2.05 8.76 -0.45
N CYS A 46 3.03 8.34 0.37
CA CYS A 46 2.83 7.26 1.35
C CYS A 46 1.79 7.62 2.41
N VAL A 47 1.79 8.86 2.90
CA VAL A 47 0.80 9.32 3.88
C VAL A 47 -0.61 9.33 3.26
N GLU A 48 -0.75 9.82 2.02
CA GLU A 48 -2.02 9.80 1.29
C GLU A 48 -2.51 8.37 1.03
N MET A 49 -1.61 7.44 0.71
CA MET A 49 -1.91 6.02 0.63
C MET A 49 -2.49 5.49 1.95
N GLY A 50 -1.85 5.80 3.09
CA GLY A 50 -2.37 5.44 4.40
C GLY A 50 -3.78 5.98 4.66
N ARG A 51 -4.05 7.24 4.28
CA ARG A 51 -5.38 7.86 4.39
C ARG A 51 -6.44 7.12 3.57
N ARG A 52 -6.13 6.76 2.33
CA ARG A 52 -7.05 5.98 1.46
C ARG A 52 -7.35 4.60 2.04
N ILE A 53 -6.33 3.90 2.53
CA ILE A 53 -6.50 2.58 3.19
C ILE A 53 -7.37 2.71 4.43
N GLY A 54 -7.06 3.66 5.32
CA GLY A 54 -7.82 3.89 6.55
C GLY A 54 -9.29 4.20 6.27
N LYS A 55 -9.56 5.03 5.26
CA LYS A 55 -10.93 5.30 4.80
C LYS A 55 -11.63 4.03 4.33
N ARG A 56 -10.98 3.21 3.50
CA ARG A 56 -11.59 1.96 3.00
C ARG A 56 -11.86 0.96 4.12
N VAL A 57 -10.95 0.84 5.09
CA VAL A 57 -11.14 0.00 6.28
C VAL A 57 -12.30 0.53 7.13
N HIS A 58 -12.42 1.85 7.30
CA HIS A 58 -13.56 2.43 8.03
C HIS A 58 -14.89 2.14 7.32
N GLU A 59 -14.93 2.22 5.99
CA GLU A 59 -16.12 1.93 5.18
C GLU A 59 -16.50 0.45 5.17
N SER A 60 -15.55 -0.47 5.33
CA SER A 60 -15.80 -1.92 5.35
C SER A 60 -16.34 -2.43 6.69
N ILE A 61 -16.24 -1.64 7.77
CA ILE A 61 -16.80 -1.99 9.07
C ILE A 61 -18.33 -1.82 9.00
N PRO A 62 -19.13 -2.88 9.23
CA PRO A 62 -20.58 -2.78 9.26
C PRO A 62 -21.02 -1.78 10.34
N ARG A 63 -21.82 -0.79 9.97
CA ARG A 63 -22.42 0.10 10.96
C ARG A 63 -23.42 -0.70 11.79
N LYS A 64 -23.18 -0.77 13.10
CA LYS A 64 -24.21 -1.22 14.04
C LYS A 64 -25.32 -0.16 14.02
N GLY A 65 -26.51 -0.57 13.57
CA GLY A 65 -27.74 0.19 13.75
C GLY A 65 -28.15 0.25 15.21
#